data_AF-A0A4V0XLY7-F1
#
_entry.id   AF-A0A4V0XLY7-F1
#
_cell.length_a   1.000
_cell.length_b   1.000
_cell.length_c   1.000
_cell.angle_alpha   90.00
_cell.angle_beta   90.00
_cell.angle_gamma   90.00
#
_symmetry.space_group_name_H-M   'P 1'
#
loop_
_entity.id
_entity.type
_entity.pdbx_description
1 polymer ?
#
loop_
_entity_poly.entity_id
_entity_poly.type
_entity_poly.pdbx_seq_one_letter_code
_entity_poly.pdbx_strand_id
1 'polypeptide(L)'
;MHQQLIASIFAVALLSLAASTIALATRPREAYRGFWLMLGLWGILDGCIVWPSLLQEPMTLADMRIVLGINLLLQCIYLPTGIIMATRAKPLVKGFGFGILVSAISLGIIDATFYLRAGGQ
;
A
#
# COMPACT_ATOMS: atom_id res chain seq x y z
N MET A 1 9.33 -1.16 -17.80
CA MET A 1 8.68 -0.32 -16.76
C MET A 1 7.62 -1.09 -15.99
N HIS A 2 6.67 -1.75 -16.67
CA HIS A 2 5.64 -2.56 -16.01
C HIS A 2 6.17 -3.59 -15.00
N GLN A 3 7.18 -4.39 -15.37
CA GLN A 3 7.82 -5.34 -14.45
C GLN A 3 8.47 -4.68 -13.22
N GLN A 4 9.01 -3.47 -13.37
CA GLN A 4 9.60 -2.73 -12.23
C GLN A 4 8.50 -2.25 -11.27
N LEU A 5 7.36 -1.81 -11.79
CA LEU A 5 6.19 -1.42 -10.98
C LEU A 5 5.67 -2.62 -10.20
N ILE A 6 5.40 -3.73 -10.90
CA ILE A 6 4.96 -4.99 -10.30
C ILE A 6 5.93 -5.43 -9.21
N ALA A 7 7.23 -5.51 -9.51
CA ALA A 7 8.24 -5.95 -8.54
C ALA A 7 8.30 -5.04 -7.31
N SER A 8 8.14 -3.73 -7.49
CA SER A 8 8.14 -2.75 -6.38
C SER A 8 6.95 -2.95 -5.45
N ILE A 9 5.73 -3.03 -6.01
CA ILE A 9 4.51 -3.24 -5.21
C ILE A 9 4.54 -4.62 -4.55
N PHE A 10 4.95 -5.66 -5.28
CA PHE A 10 5.02 -7.02 -4.76
C PHE A 10 6.06 -7.15 -3.63
N ALA A 11 7.22 -6.49 -3.75
CA ALA A 11 8.21 -6.45 -2.68
C ALA A 11 7.68 -5.75 -1.43
N VAL A 12 7.01 -4.60 -1.58
CA VAL A 12 6.39 -3.88 -0.46
C VAL A 12 5.30 -4.71 0.20
N ALA A 13 4.49 -5.41 -0.59
CA ALA A 13 3.44 -6.32 -0.12
C ALA A 13 4.03 -7.45 0.77
N LEU A 14 5.05 -8.14 0.27
CA LEU A 14 5.72 -9.23 1.00
C LEU A 14 6.42 -8.73 2.26
N LEU A 15 7.13 -7.59 2.18
CA LEU A 15 7.80 -7.00 3.34
C LEU A 15 6.79 -6.59 4.41
N SER A 16 5.67 -5.98 4.00
CA SER A 16 4.60 -5.58 4.91
C SER A 16 3.97 -6.78 5.60
N LEU A 17 3.69 -7.85 4.85
CA LEU A 17 3.13 -9.09 5.39
C LEU A 17 4.10 -9.78 6.35
N ALA A 18 5.37 -9.93 5.96
CA ALA A 18 6.40 -10.56 6.79
C ALA A 18 6.62 -9.76 8.09
N ALA A 19 6.79 -8.44 7.98
CA ALA A 19 6.97 -7.56 9.14
C ALA A 19 5.75 -7.59 10.06
N SER A 20 4.53 -7.57 9.50
CA SER A 20 3.30 -7.67 10.30
C SER A 20 3.21 -8.99 11.05
N THR A 21 3.57 -10.10 10.41
CA THR A 21 3.48 -11.44 11.01
C THR A 21 4.45 -11.58 12.18
N ILE A 22 5.70 -11.13 11.98
CA ILE A 22 6.72 -11.12 13.05
C ILE A 22 6.27 -10.21 14.20
N ALA A 23 5.84 -8.98 13.88
CA ALA A 23 5.48 -8.01 14.91
C ALA A 23 4.21 -8.37 15.67
N LEU A 24 3.23 -9.03 15.05
CA LEU A 24 2.03 -9.52 15.74
C LEU A 24 2.33 -10.74 16.60
N ALA A 25 3.28 -11.60 16.20
CA ALA A 25 3.71 -12.74 17.00
C ALA A 25 4.33 -12.31 18.34
N THR A 26 4.92 -11.11 18.43
CA THR A 26 5.45 -10.56 19.69
C THR A 26 4.38 -9.98 20.64
N ARG A 27 3.08 -10.11 20.30
CA ARG A 27 1.93 -9.61 21.11
C ARG A 27 2.07 -8.15 21.57
N PRO A 28 2.20 -7.21 20.63
CA PRO A 28 2.50 -5.81 20.96
C PRO A 28 1.28 -5.11 21.57
N ARG A 29 1.51 -3.94 22.19
CA ARG A 29 0.44 -3.08 22.74
C ARG A 29 -0.58 -2.72 21.65
N GLU A 30 -1.80 -2.40 22.06
CA GLU A 30 -2.94 -2.25 21.15
C GLU A 30 -2.72 -1.32 19.96
N ALA A 31 -2.05 -0.18 20.15
CA ALA A 31 -1.75 0.74 19.04
C ALA A 31 -0.81 0.10 18.01
N TYR A 32 0.28 -0.52 18.45
CA TYR A 32 1.18 -1.23 17.55
C TYR A 32 0.49 -2.44 16.90
N ARG A 33 -0.37 -3.15 17.64
CA ARG A 33 -1.17 -4.25 17.10
C ARG A 33 -2.07 -3.77 15.96
N GLY A 34 -2.76 -2.64 16.13
CA GLY A 34 -3.59 -2.05 15.08
C GLY A 34 -2.80 -1.64 13.85
N PHE A 35 -1.62 -1.03 14.05
CA PHE A 35 -0.69 -0.66 12.98
C PHE A 35 -0.25 -1.87 12.16
N TRP A 36 0.30 -2.89 12.82
CA TRP A 36 0.81 -4.08 12.15
C TRP A 36 -0.30 -4.91 11.49
N LEU A 37 -1.48 -4.99 12.11
CA LEU A 37 -2.64 -5.64 11.50
C LEU A 37 -3.03 -4.95 10.20
N MET A 38 -3.12 -3.61 10.19
CA MET A 38 -3.42 -2.86 8.98
C MET A 38 -2.37 -3.13 7.89
N LEU A 39 -1.08 -3.01 8.23
CA LEU A 39 0.04 -3.19 7.29
C LEU A 39 0.02 -4.59 6.67
N GLY A 40 -0.27 -5.63 7.47
CA GLY A 40 -0.38 -7.01 6.99
C GLY A 40 -1.57 -7.23 6.07
N LEU A 41 -2.76 -6.71 6.43
CA LEU A 41 -3.95 -6.78 5.58
C LEU A 41 -3.74 -6.07 4.25
N TRP A 42 -3.08 -4.90 4.28
CA TRP A 42 -2.77 -4.14 3.08
C TRP A 42 -1.76 -4.85 2.20
N GLY A 43 -0.70 -5.41 2.79
CA GLY A 43 0.28 -6.22 2.06
C GLY A 43 -0.34 -7.45 1.38
N ILE A 44 -1.31 -8.12 2.01
CA ILE A 44 -2.07 -9.21 1.37
C ILE A 44 -2.85 -8.67 0.17
N LEU A 45 -3.55 -7.56 0.34
CA LEU A 45 -4.37 -6.96 -0.72
C LEU A 45 -3.53 -6.55 -1.93
N ASP A 46 -2.44 -5.82 -1.71
CA ASP A 46 -1.52 -5.41 -2.77
C ASP A 46 -0.90 -6.63 -3.48
N GLY A 47 -0.51 -7.65 -2.70
CA GLY A 47 0.00 -8.91 -3.23
C GLY A 47 -1.02 -9.60 -4.13
N CYS A 48 -2.28 -9.68 -3.72
CA CYS A 48 -3.36 -10.27 -4.51
C CYS A 48 -3.68 -9.47 -5.78
N ILE A 49 -3.57 -8.14 -5.75
CA ILE A 49 -3.80 -7.28 -6.93
C ILE A 49 -2.69 -7.46 -7.97
N VAL A 50 -1.44 -7.48 -7.51
CA VAL A 50 -0.28 -7.49 -8.41
C VAL A 50 0.12 -8.90 -8.84
N TRP A 51 -0.16 -9.93 -8.04
CA TRP A 51 0.22 -11.32 -8.35
C TRP A 51 -0.23 -11.80 -9.73
N PRO A 52 -1.49 -11.61 -10.17
CA PRO A 52 -1.92 -12.02 -11.51
C PRO A 52 -1.13 -11.34 -12.63
N SER A 53 -0.68 -10.10 -12.40
CA SER A 53 0.09 -9.31 -13.37
C SER A 53 1.50 -9.88 -13.62
N LEU A 54 1.99 -10.78 -12.76
CA LEU A 54 3.23 -11.53 -12.99
C LEU A 54 3.11 -12.58 -14.10
N LEU A 55 1.89 -13.04 -14.38
CA LEU A 55 1.61 -14.12 -15.35
C LEU A 55 1.01 -13.61 -16.66
N GLN A 56 0.70 -12.31 -16.74
CA GLN A 56 0.03 -11.69 -17.86
C GLN A 56 1.00 -10.94 -18.78
N GLU A 57 0.58 -10.70 -20.01
CA GLU A 57 1.33 -9.84 -20.92
C GLU A 57 1.47 -8.42 -20.37
N PRO A 58 2.57 -7.71 -20.69
CA PRO A 58 2.76 -6.39 -20.15
C PRO A 58 1.69 -5.40 -20.60
N MET A 59 1.11 -4.69 -19.64
CA MET A 59 0.16 -3.61 -19.90
C MET A 59 0.81 -2.49 -20.74
N THR A 60 0.03 -1.89 -21.64
CA THR A 60 0.47 -0.72 -22.41
C THR A 60 0.75 0.46 -21.48
N LEU A 61 1.58 1.41 -21.93
CA LEU A 61 1.90 2.59 -21.12
C LEU A 61 0.67 3.45 -20.82
N ALA A 62 -0.27 3.54 -21.77
CA ALA A 62 -1.50 4.30 -21.63
C ALA A 62 -2.40 3.69 -20.55
N ASP A 63 -2.63 2.38 -20.59
CA ASP A 63 -3.44 1.66 -19.61
C ASP A 63 -2.80 1.74 -18.22
N MET A 64 -1.47 1.57 -18.15
CA MET A 64 -0.74 1.66 -16.88
C MET A 64 -0.91 3.05 -16.24
N ARG A 65 -0.85 4.11 -17.06
CA ARG A 65 -1.03 5.48 -16.58
C ARG A 65 -2.45 5.73 -16.06
N ILE A 66 -3.46 5.13 -16.68
CA ILE A 66 -4.85 5.20 -16.19
C ILE A 66 -4.96 4.52 -14.82
N VAL A 67 -4.46 3.29 -14.69
CA VAL A 67 -4.51 2.53 -13.42
C VAL A 67 -3.78 3.27 -12.30
N LEU A 68 -2.58 3.79 -12.58
CA LEU A 68 -1.80 4.58 -11.62
C LEU A 68 -2.51 5.89 -11.24
N GLY A 69 -3.16 6.56 -12.20
CA GLY A 69 -3.96 7.76 -11.93
C GLY A 69 -5.14 7.48 -11.01
N ILE A 70 -5.83 6.35 -11.18
CA ILE A 70 -6.90 5.91 -10.29
C ILE A 70 -6.36 5.64 -8.89
N ASN A 71 -5.24 4.92 -8.76
CA ASN A 71 -4.62 4.65 -7.46
C ASN A 71 -4.18 5.93 -6.74
N LEU A 72 -3.59 6.89 -7.46
CA LEU A 72 -3.25 8.20 -6.91
C LEU A 72 -4.50 8.96 -6.42
N LEU A 73 -5.61 8.88 -7.15
CA LEU A 73 -6.88 9.47 -6.70
C LEU A 73 -7.41 8.80 -5.43
N LEU A 74 -7.26 7.48 -5.29
CA LEU A 74 -7.64 6.77 -4.08
C LEU A 74 -6.83 7.23 -2.86
N GLN A 75 -5.59 7.70 -3.03
CA GLN A 75 -4.82 8.28 -1.93
C GLN A 75 -5.49 9.55 -1.35
N CYS A 76 -6.27 10.29 -2.15
CA CYS A 76 -7.08 11.41 -1.65
C CYS A 76 -8.19 10.96 -0.68
N ILE A 77 -8.55 9.68 -0.68
CA ILE A 77 -9.51 9.08 0.26
C ILE A 77 -8.76 8.44 1.43
N TYR A 78 -7.69 7.71 1.16
CA TYR A 78 -6.93 6.98 2.19
C TYR A 78 -6.21 7.91 3.16
N LEU A 79 -5.61 9.01 2.69
CA LEU A 79 -4.89 9.94 3.57
C LEU A 79 -5.82 10.60 4.60
N PRO A 80 -6.97 11.22 4.24
CA PRO A 80 -7.90 11.74 5.23
C PRO A 80 -8.44 10.65 6.16
N THR A 81 -8.75 9.47 5.64
CA THR A 81 -9.23 8.34 6.46
C THR A 81 -8.19 7.94 7.51
N GLY A 82 -6.92 7.82 7.11
CA GLY A 82 -5.80 7.55 8.00
C GLY A 82 -5.65 8.61 9.09
N ILE A 83 -5.76 9.90 8.73
CA ILE A 83 -5.71 11.03 9.69
C ILE A 83 -6.88 10.95 10.69
N ILE A 84 -8.10 10.75 10.19
CA ILE A 84 -9.30 10.64 11.04
C ILE A 84 -9.20 9.45 11.99
N MET A 85 -8.62 8.34 11.57
CA MET A 85 -8.42 7.17 12.43
C MET A 85 -7.28 7.38 13.42
N ALA A 86 -6.16 7.98 13.00
CA ALA A 86 -5.00 8.27 13.84
C ALA A 86 -5.29 9.29 14.96
N THR A 87 -6.36 10.09 14.82
CA THR A 87 -6.83 11.05 15.83
C THR A 87 -7.82 10.45 16.84
N ARG A 88 -8.24 9.18 16.68
CA ARG A 88 -9.18 8.54 17.61
C ARG A 88 -8.52 8.19 18.94
N ALA A 89 -9.32 8.26 20.01
CA ALA A 89 -8.87 7.92 21.36
C ALA A 89 -8.57 6.42 21.57
N LYS A 90 -9.30 5.54 20.87
CA LYS A 90 -9.11 4.08 20.98
C LYS A 90 -7.74 3.68 20.39
N PRO A 91 -6.81 3.11 21.19
CA PRO A 91 -5.43 2.85 20.75
C PRO A 91 -5.35 1.97 19.50
N LEU A 92 -6.16 0.91 19.43
CA LEU A 92 -6.22 0.02 18.27
C LEU A 92 -6.56 0.76 16.97
N VAL A 93 -7.58 1.63 17.01
CA VAL A 93 -8.04 2.41 15.85
C VAL A 93 -6.99 3.44 15.44
N LYS A 94 -6.36 4.08 16.43
CA LYS A 94 -5.25 5.02 16.22
C LYS A 94 -4.07 4.36 15.49
N GLY A 95 -3.66 3.20 15.97
CA GLY A 95 -2.63 2.37 15.35
C GLY A 95 -2.95 2.02 13.90
N PHE A 96 -4.18 1.54 13.67
CA PHE A 96 -4.67 1.21 12.34
C PHE A 96 -4.63 2.42 11.40
N GLY A 97 -5.02 3.60 11.89
CA GLY A 97 -4.93 4.85 11.14
C GLY A 97 -3.50 5.21 10.71
N PHE A 98 -2.51 5.04 11.59
CA PHE A 98 -1.10 5.21 11.20
C PHE A 98 -0.66 4.19 10.15
N GLY A 99 -1.16 2.96 10.22
CA GLY A 99 -0.90 1.95 9.20
C GLY A 99 -1.40 2.41 7.83
N ILE A 100 -2.63 2.96 7.77
CA ILE A 100 -3.19 3.53 6.54
C ILE A 100 -2.28 4.62 6.00
N LEU A 101 -1.84 5.55 6.85
CA LEU A 101 -0.97 6.65 6.41
C LEU A 101 0.35 6.17 5.83
N VAL A 102 1.03 5.25 6.52
CA VAL A 102 2.31 4.70 6.03
C VAL A 102 2.12 3.98 4.69
N SER A 103 1.07 3.16 4.57
CA SER A 103 0.78 2.41 3.34
C SER A 103 0.41 3.35 2.19
N ALA A 104 -0.50 4.30 2.43
CA ALA A 104 -0.96 5.29 1.46
C ALA A 104 0.18 6.18 0.96
N ILE A 105 1.05 6.66 1.85
CA ILE A 105 2.22 7.48 1.47
C ILE A 105 3.21 6.64 0.66
N SER A 106 3.54 5.44 1.12
CA SER A 106 4.54 4.59 0.46
C SER A 106 4.11 4.18 -0.94
N LEU A 107 2.87 3.70 -1.08
CA LEU A 107 2.30 3.35 -2.39
C LEU A 107 2.08 4.58 -3.26
N GLY A 108 1.60 5.68 -2.70
CA GLY A 108 1.45 6.94 -3.43
C GLY A 108 2.76 7.44 -4.03
N ILE A 109 3.89 7.28 -3.33
CA ILE A 109 5.23 7.61 -3.88
C ILE A 109 5.59 6.68 -5.05
N ILE A 110 5.34 5.38 -4.92
CA ILE A 110 5.58 4.40 -6.00
C ILE A 110 4.72 4.79 -7.21
N ASP A 111 3.41 4.95 -7.00
CA ASP A 111 2.46 5.26 -8.07
C ASP A 111 2.80 6.58 -8.77
N ALA A 112 3.11 7.64 -8.02
CA ALA A 112 3.50 8.93 -8.57
C ALA A 112 4.80 8.83 -9.39
N THR A 113 5.79 8.09 -8.88
CA THR A 113 7.06 7.88 -9.59
C THR A 113 6.84 7.20 -10.93
N PHE A 114 6.05 6.12 -10.96
CA PHE A 114 5.76 5.40 -12.20
C PHE A 114 4.81 6.17 -13.14
N TYR A 115 3.86 6.93 -12.59
CA TYR A 115 2.94 7.76 -13.36
C TYR A 115 3.70 8.86 -14.12
N LEU A 116 4.63 9.55 -13.45
CA LEU A 116 5.46 10.59 -14.08
C LEU A 116 6.40 10.00 -15.14
N ARG A 117 6.99 8.83 -14.86
CA ARG A 117 7.85 8.13 -15.84
C ARG A 117 7.08 7.67 -17.07
N ALA A 118 5.81 7.28 -16.91
CA ALA A 118 4.95 6.89 -18.02
C ALA A 118 4.47 8.08 -18.87
N GLY A 119 4.45 9.30 -18.32
CA GLY A 119 4.05 10.51 -19.05
C GLY A 119 5.19 11.26 -19.75
N GLY A 120 6.44 10.93 -19.42
CA GLY A 120 7.64 11.53 -20.03
C GLY A 120 8.26 10.70 -21.18
N GLN A 121 7.61 9.60 -21.57
CA GLN A 121 7.97 8.73 -22.70
C GLN A 121 6.87 8.76 -23.74
#